data_AF-A0A383BEY4-F1
#
_entry.id   AF-A0A383BEY4-F1
#
_cell.length_a   1.000
_cell.length_b   1.000
_cell.length_c   1.000
_cell.angle_alpha   90.00
_cell.angle_beta   90.00
_cell.angle_gamma   90.00
#
_symmetry.space_group_name_H-M   'P 1'
#
loop_
_entity.id
_entity.type
_entity.pdbx_description
1 polymer ?
#
loop_
_entity_poly.entity_id
_entity_poly.type
_entity_poly.pdbx_seq_one_letter_code
_entity_poly.pdbx_strand_id
1 'polypeptide(L)'
;CNMCVDRVEAGLEPACVKTCPTNAISWGTKEDMLGLADRKVEGLQARGFGEATVYDPAGVGGTHMMYVVPRGDQLEDYDLPANPTASPGALSALHGLKKLGASTLGLGLLAAGLHYLGFGPQEPEEENTP
;
A
#
# COMPACT_ATOMS: atom_id res chain seq x y z
N CYS A 1 -0.25 14.96 0.37
CA CYS A 1 1.15 14.69 0.76
C CYS A 1 1.75 13.74 -0.27
N ASN A 2 2.83 14.10 -0.94
CA ASN A 2 3.60 13.24 -1.86
C ASN A 2 4.99 12.90 -1.28
N MET A 3 5.16 13.07 0.04
CA MET A 3 6.44 12.92 0.74
C MET A 3 7.59 13.78 0.19
N CYS A 4 7.27 14.89 -0.51
CA CYS A 4 8.26 15.74 -1.17
C CYS A 4 9.23 14.94 -2.06
N VAL A 5 8.69 14.00 -2.85
CA VAL A 5 9.49 13.09 -3.69
C VAL A 5 10.55 13.81 -4.53
N ASP A 6 10.23 14.98 -5.10
CA ASP A 6 11.14 15.84 -5.86
C ASP A 6 12.35 16.32 -5.06
N ARG A 7 12.16 16.59 -3.76
CA ARG A 7 13.22 16.98 -2.83
C ARG A 7 14.04 15.78 -2.38
N VAL A 8 13.36 14.70 -2.03
CA VAL A 8 13.98 13.47 -1.53
C VAL A 8 14.88 12.86 -2.60
N GLU A 9 14.45 12.82 -3.85
CA GLU A 9 15.26 12.36 -4.99
C GLU A 9 16.50 13.24 -5.22
N ALA A 10 16.42 14.53 -4.89
CA ALA A 10 17.54 15.47 -4.91
C ALA A 10 18.43 15.41 -3.65
N GLY A 11 18.19 14.46 -2.74
CA GLY A 11 18.96 14.30 -1.49
C GLY A 11 18.60 15.32 -0.40
N LEU A 12 17.46 16.01 -0.52
CA LEU A 12 16.96 16.96 0.46
C LEU A 12 15.85 16.36 1.32
N GLU A 13 15.76 16.77 2.57
CA GLU A 13 14.62 16.41 3.43
C GLU A 13 13.31 17.10 2.98
N PRO A 14 12.14 16.54 3.33
CA PRO A 14 10.83 17.13 3.06
C PRO A 14 10.69 18.55 3.61
N ALA A 15 9.91 19.40 2.94
CA ALA A 15 9.74 20.79 3.32
C ALA A 15 9.12 20.97 4.72
N CYS A 16 8.14 20.14 5.08
CA CYS A 16 7.51 20.16 6.40
C CYS A 16 8.47 19.75 7.53
N VAL A 17 9.43 18.86 7.25
CA VAL A 17 10.49 18.47 8.19
C VAL A 17 11.41 19.67 8.41
N LYS A 18 11.94 20.23 7.32
CA LYS A 18 12.88 21.37 7.36
C LYS A 18 12.33 22.59 8.11
N THR A 19 11.03 22.86 7.97
CA THR A 19 10.42 24.07 8.56
C THR A 19 10.00 23.90 10.02
N CYS A 20 10.03 22.68 10.58
CA CYS A 20 9.47 22.42 11.91
C CYS A 20 10.35 23.09 12.99
N PRO A 21 9.87 24.14 13.67
CA PRO A 21 10.71 24.94 14.57
C PRO A 21 11.13 24.19 15.83
N THR A 22 10.34 23.20 16.25
CA THR A 22 10.55 22.39 17.45
C THR A 22 11.16 21.02 17.17
N ASN A 23 11.45 20.69 15.91
CA ASN A 23 11.88 19.35 15.49
C ASN A 23 10.91 18.24 15.93
N ALA A 24 9.60 18.52 15.90
CA ALA A 24 8.57 17.53 16.14
C ALA A 24 8.53 16.46 15.04
N ILE A 25 8.79 16.87 13.80
CA ILE A 25 8.85 16.01 12.61
C ILE A 25 10.32 15.73 12.30
N SER A 26 10.67 14.47 12.08
CA SER A 26 12.03 14.01 11.77
C SER A 26 12.02 13.18 10.49
N TRP A 27 13.17 13.10 9.82
CA TRP A 27 13.33 12.40 8.54
C TRP A 27 14.59 11.53 8.54
N GLY A 28 14.51 10.36 7.90
CA GLY A 28 15.61 9.41 7.77
C GLY A 28 15.12 8.07 7.23
N THR A 29 15.95 7.03 7.37
CA THR A 29 15.53 5.66 7.06
C THR A 29 14.41 5.21 8.01
N LYS A 30 13.60 4.25 7.60
CA LYS A 30 12.50 3.78 8.46
C LYS A 30 13.04 3.19 9.76
N GLU A 31 14.14 2.46 9.68
CA GLU A 31 14.84 1.83 10.79
C GLU A 31 15.34 2.87 11.80
N ASP A 32 16.00 3.93 11.33
CA ASP A 32 16.48 5.01 12.20
C ASP A 32 15.33 5.77 12.86
N MET A 33 14.23 5.98 12.13
CA MET A 33 13.06 6.69 12.63
C MET A 33 12.28 5.85 13.66
N LEU A 34 12.20 4.53 13.50
CA LEU A 34 11.66 3.63 14.52
C LEU A 34 12.51 3.70 15.79
N GLY A 35 13.83 3.58 15.68
CA GLY A 35 14.72 3.70 16.83
C GLY A 35 14.65 5.07 17.52
N LEU A 36 14.43 6.16 16.77
CA LEU A 36 14.17 7.49 17.35
C LEU A 36 12.81 7.55 18.04
N ALA A 37 11.78 6.95 17.45
CA ALA A 37 10.43 6.92 18.00
C ALA A 37 10.38 6.16 19.33
N ASP A 38 11.05 5.01 19.41
CA ASP A 38 11.15 4.20 20.62
C ASP A 38 11.80 5.00 21.76
N ARG A 39 12.92 5.69 21.50
CA ARG A 39 13.56 6.57 22.49
C ARG A 39 12.64 7.71 22.94
N LYS A 40 11.83 8.27 22.04
CA LYS A 40 10.83 9.30 22.40
C LYS A 40 9.72 8.72 23.28
N VAL A 41 9.25 7.51 22.98
CA VAL A 41 8.25 6.80 23.79
C VAL A 41 8.79 6.52 25.19
N GLU A 42 9.99 5.97 25.32
CA GLU A 42 10.64 5.74 26.63
C GLU A 42 10.72 7.03 27.45
N GLY A 43 11.12 8.13 26.81
CA GLY A 43 11.17 9.45 27.45
C GLY A 43 9.80 9.97 27.89
N LEU A 44 8.72 9.68 27.15
CA LEU A 44 7.36 10.03 27.52
C LEU A 44 6.85 9.17 28.68
N GLN A 45 7.09 7.86 28.65
CA GLN A 45 6.73 6.94 29.72
C GLN A 45 7.42 7.34 31.03
N ALA A 46 8.70 7.70 30.98
CA ALA A 46 9.45 8.21 32.14
C ALA A 46 8.86 9.51 32.74
N ARG A 47 8.10 10.27 31.94
CA ARG A 47 7.44 11.52 32.35
C ARG A 47 5.99 11.33 32.78
N GLY A 48 5.52 10.09 32.89
CA GLY A 48 4.16 9.75 33.36
C GLY A 48 3.15 9.44 32.26
N PHE A 49 3.55 9.40 30.98
CA PHE A 49 2.69 8.98 29.87
C PHE A 49 2.82 7.47 29.65
N GLY A 50 2.24 6.66 30.55
CA GLY A 50 2.38 5.19 30.53
C GLY A 50 1.88 4.53 29.23
N GLU A 51 0.85 5.10 28.61
CA GLU A 51 0.26 4.62 27.36
C GLU A 51 0.93 5.18 26.11
N ALA A 52 2.10 5.84 26.23
CA ALA A 52 2.78 6.39 25.07
C ALA A 52 3.23 5.26 24.13
N THR A 53 3.01 5.42 22.83
CA THR A 53 3.27 4.39 21.82
C THR A 53 3.70 4.99 20.49
N VAL A 54 4.32 4.15 19.64
CA VAL A 54 4.58 4.45 18.24
C VAL A 54 3.38 3.98 17.41
N TYR A 55 2.78 4.89 16.65
CA TYR A 55 1.72 4.56 15.70
C TYR A 55 2.34 4.20 14.34
N ASP A 56 2.49 2.90 14.10
CA ASP A 56 2.84 2.30 12.80
C ASP A 56 1.90 1.10 12.50
N PRO A 57 0.71 1.33 11.92
CA PRO A 57 -0.35 0.33 11.91
C PRO A 57 -0.04 -0.88 11.02
N ALA A 58 0.05 -2.06 11.63
CA ALA A 58 0.32 -3.32 10.94
C ALA A 58 -0.78 -3.73 9.94
N GLY A 59 -2.03 -3.28 10.13
CA GLY A 59 -3.17 -3.60 9.26
C GLY A 59 -3.03 -3.10 7.82
N VAL A 60 -2.12 -2.15 7.57
CA VAL A 60 -1.72 -1.69 6.23
C VAL A 60 -0.28 -2.06 5.85
N GLY A 61 0.36 -2.94 6.63
CA GLY A 61 1.77 -3.32 6.43
C GLY A 61 2.77 -2.31 7.01
N GLY A 62 2.32 -1.44 7.91
CA GLY A 62 3.08 -0.28 8.37
C GLY A 62 3.05 0.87 7.37
N THR A 63 3.67 1.97 7.76
CA THR A 63 3.61 3.28 7.10
C THR A 63 5.01 3.88 6.98
N HIS A 64 5.15 4.84 6.07
CA HIS A 64 6.35 5.68 5.93
C HIS A 64 6.18 7.05 6.60
N MET A 65 5.10 7.23 7.35
CA MET A 65 4.82 8.40 8.18
C MET A 65 4.21 7.88 9.48
N MET A 66 5.00 7.87 10.53
CA MET A 66 4.65 7.32 11.84
C MET A 66 4.52 8.45 12.85
N TYR A 67 3.77 8.21 13.91
CA TYR A 67 3.59 9.18 15.01
C TYR A 67 4.09 8.59 16.33
N VAL A 68 4.59 9.45 17.21
CA VAL A 68 4.76 9.12 18.63
C VAL A 68 3.59 9.76 19.36
N VAL A 69 2.74 8.93 19.95
CA VAL A 69 1.47 9.36 20.54
C VAL A 69 1.56 9.20 22.06
N PRO A 70 1.36 10.27 22.86
CA PRO A 70 1.44 10.18 24.32
C PRO A 70 0.32 9.36 24.98
N ARG A 71 -0.84 9.23 24.31
CA ARG A 71 -2.00 8.45 24.76
C ARG A 71 -2.41 7.47 23.66
N GLY A 72 -1.69 6.35 23.57
CA GLY A 72 -1.93 5.29 22.59
C GLY A 72 -3.22 4.51 22.82
N ASP A 73 -3.80 4.61 24.01
CA ASP A 73 -5.12 4.10 24.38
C ASP A 73 -6.26 4.94 23.79
N GLN A 74 -5.99 6.18 23.38
CA GLN A 74 -6.96 7.17 22.91
C GLN A 74 -6.56 7.75 21.55
N LEU A 75 -6.26 6.88 20.58
CA LEU A 75 -5.85 7.26 19.23
C LEU A 75 -6.90 8.12 18.51
N GLU A 76 -8.18 7.90 18.79
CA GLU A 76 -9.30 8.62 18.19
C GLU A 76 -9.27 10.12 18.53
N ASP A 77 -8.73 10.51 19.70
CA ASP A 77 -8.54 11.92 20.09
C ASP A 77 -7.55 12.66 19.18
N TYR A 78 -6.73 11.91 18.42
CA TYR A 78 -5.75 12.43 17.48
C TYR A 78 -6.18 12.23 16.02
N ASP A 79 -7.45 11.87 15.76
CA ASP A 79 -7.97 11.46 14.45
C ASP A 79 -7.20 10.27 13.84
N LEU A 80 -6.63 9.41 14.68
CA LEU A 80 -5.88 8.22 14.26
C LEU A 80 -6.75 6.96 14.41
N PRO A 81 -7.07 6.24 13.32
CA PRO A 81 -7.78 4.97 13.41
C PRO A 81 -6.95 3.93 14.18
N ALA A 82 -7.55 3.21 15.13
CA ALA A 82 -6.82 2.22 15.93
C ALA A 82 -6.27 1.04 15.11
N ASN A 83 -7.06 0.52 14.17
CA ASN A 83 -6.70 -0.64 13.34
C ASN A 83 -7.10 -0.43 11.87
N PRO A 84 -6.45 0.49 11.13
CA PRO A 84 -6.74 0.70 9.73
C PRO A 84 -6.30 -0.53 8.93
N THR A 85 -7.15 -0.97 8.00
CA THR A 85 -6.84 -2.06 7.08
C THR A 85 -7.13 -1.63 5.65
N ALA A 86 -6.34 -2.14 4.70
CA ALA A 86 -6.62 -1.93 3.29
C ALA A 86 -7.86 -2.75 2.90
N SER A 87 -8.94 -2.07 2.49
CA SER A 87 -10.27 -2.61 2.13
C SER A 87 -10.28 -4.11 1.75
N PRO A 88 -10.39 -5.04 2.73
CA PRO A 88 -10.06 -6.44 2.48
C PRO A 88 -11.02 -7.10 1.51
N GLY A 89 -12.33 -6.84 1.69
CA GLY A 89 -13.38 -7.41 0.84
C GLY A 89 -13.28 -6.96 -0.62
N ALA A 90 -13.05 -5.68 -0.88
CA ALA A 90 -12.91 -5.15 -2.24
C ALA A 90 -11.69 -5.74 -2.95
N LEU A 91 -10.56 -5.86 -2.24
CA LEU A 91 -9.34 -6.46 -2.78
C LEU A 91 -9.53 -7.96 -3.07
N SER A 92 -10.16 -8.71 -2.17
CA SER A 92 -10.47 -10.13 -2.39
C SER A 92 -11.42 -10.32 -3.58
N ALA A 93 -12.46 -9.50 -3.71
CA ALA A 93 -13.39 -9.55 -4.82
C ALA A 93 -12.69 -9.25 -6.17
N LEU A 94 -11.88 -8.19 -6.22
CA LEU A 94 -11.09 -7.85 -7.41
C LEU A 94 -10.11 -8.98 -7.78
N HIS A 95 -9.45 -9.57 -6.79
CA HIS A 95 -8.56 -10.70 -7.00
C HIS A 95 -9.31 -11.91 -7.59
N GLY A 96 -10.49 -12.23 -7.05
CA GLY A 96 -11.37 -13.27 -7.58
C GLY A 96 -11.77 -13.00 -9.03
N LEU A 97 -12.20 -11.78 -9.33
CA LEU A 97 -12.56 -11.35 -10.68
C LEU A 97 -11.38 -11.47 -11.66
N LYS A 98 -10.18 -11.03 -11.24
CA LYS A 98 -8.96 -11.14 -12.05
C LYS A 98 -8.61 -12.61 -12.35
N LYS A 99 -8.74 -13.51 -11.38
CA LYS A 99 -8.52 -14.95 -11.58
C LYS A 99 -9.52 -15.54 -12.57
N LEU A 100 -10.81 -15.25 -12.40
CA LEU A 100 -11.85 -15.70 -13.32
C LEU A 100 -11.60 -15.18 -14.74
N GLY A 101 -11.26 -13.89 -14.89
CA GLY A 101 -10.90 -13.30 -16.18
C GLY A 101 -9.68 -13.96 -16.82
N ALA A 102 -8.63 -14.21 -16.05
CA ALA A 102 -7.43 -14.90 -16.55
C ALA A 102 -7.74 -16.35 -16.97
N SER A 103 -8.53 -17.08 -16.19
CA SER A 103 -8.92 -18.46 -16.52
C SER A 103 -9.80 -18.54 -17.77
N THR A 104 -10.78 -17.64 -17.90
CA THR A 104 -11.66 -17.58 -19.08
C THR A 104 -10.89 -17.23 -20.35
N LEU A 105 -9.96 -16.26 -20.28
CA LEU A 105 -9.06 -15.95 -21.39
C LEU A 105 -8.18 -17.15 -21.76
N GLY A 106 -7.57 -17.81 -20.77
CA GLY A 106 -6.72 -18.98 -21.01
C GLY A 106 -7.49 -20.15 -21.66
N LEU A 107 -8.69 -20.45 -21.17
CA LEU A 107 -9.55 -21.48 -21.75
C LEU A 107 -10.03 -21.10 -23.15
N GLY A 108 -10.36 -19.83 -23.39
CA GLY A 108 -10.75 -19.33 -24.70
C GLY A 108 -9.64 -19.48 -25.74
N LEU A 109 -8.40 -19.11 -25.37
CA LEU A 109 -7.23 -19.28 -26.24
C LEU A 109 -6.94 -20.75 -26.53
N LEU A 110 -7.03 -21.62 -25.51
CA LEU A 110 -6.85 -23.06 -25.67
C LEU A 110 -7.91 -23.65 -26.61
N ALA A 111 -9.18 -23.30 -26.38
CA ALA A 111 -10.29 -23.77 -27.20
C ALA A 111 -10.16 -23.31 -28.66
N ALA A 112 -9.78 -22.05 -28.88
CA ALA A 112 -9.52 -21.53 -30.22
C ALA A 112 -8.36 -22.28 -30.90
N GLY A 113 -7.27 -22.55 -30.18
CA GLY A 113 -6.13 -23.32 -30.69
C GLY A 113 -6.51 -24.76 -31.04
N LEU A 114 -7.25 -25.46 -30.18
CA LEU A 114 -7.73 -26.81 -30.43
C LEU A 114 -8.74 -26.87 -31.59
N HIS A 115 -9.64 -25.89 -31.68
CA HIS A 115 -10.58 -25.78 -32.79
C HIS A 115 -9.84 -25.59 -34.13
N TYR A 116 -8.86 -24.70 -34.17
CA TYR A 116 -8.05 -24.48 -35.37
C TYR A 116 -7.27 -25.73 -35.79
N LEU A 117 -6.65 -26.45 -34.85
CA LEU A 117 -5.93 -27.70 -35.13
C LEU A 117 -6.85 -28.84 -35.59
N GLY A 118 -8.09 -28.90 -35.09
CA GLY A 118 -9.04 -29.95 -35.42
C GLY A 118 -9.80 -29.74 -36.72
N PHE A 119 -10.20 -28.50 -37.04
CA PHE A 119 -11.05 -28.18 -38.19
C PHE A 119 -10.32 -27.47 -39.33
N GLY A 120 -9.13 -26.92 -39.09
CA GLY A 120 -8.36 -26.20 -40.10
C GLY A 120 -8.96 -24.85 -40.50
N PRO A 121 -8.29 -24.12 -41.41
CA PRO A 121 -8.82 -22.87 -41.95
C PRO A 121 -10.07 -23.11 -42.80
N GLN A 122 -11.01 -22.16 -42.77
CA GLN A 122 -12.15 -22.15 -43.68
C GLN A 122 -11.72 -21.58 -45.03
N GLU A 123 -11.81 -22.40 -46.08
CA GLU A 123 -11.62 -21.95 -47.45
C GLU A 123 -12.97 -21.47 -48.01
N PRO A 124 -13.00 -20.39 -48.79
CA PRO A 124 -14.23 -19.96 -49.45
C PRO A 124 -14.71 -21.03 -50.44
N GLU A 125 -16.02 -21.29 -50.49
CA GLU A 125 -16.60 -22.12 -51.55
C GLU A 125 -16.35 -21.44 -52.89
N GLU A 126 -15.83 -22.19 -53.87
CA GLU A 126 -15.66 -21.67 -55.22
C GLU A 126 -17.04 -21.30 -55.79
N GLU A 127 -17.20 -20.02 -56.12
CA GLU A 127 -18.38 -19.50 -56.81
C GLU A 127 -18.47 -20.20 -58.19
N ASN A 128 -19.30 -21.23 -58.26
CA ASN A 128 -19.66 -21.89 -59.52
C ASN A 128 -20.35 -20.87 -60.42
N THR A 129 -19.54 -20.12 -61.16
CA THR A 129 -20.00 -19.20 -62.20
C THR A 129 -20.47 -20.07 -63.38
N PRO A 130 -21.73 -19.94 -63.82
CA PRO A 130 -22.32 -20.78 -64.86
C PRO A 130 -21.68 -20.59 -66.24
#